data_AF-A0A6I9YXV7-F1
#
_entry.id   AF-A0A6I9YXV7-F1
#
_cell.length_a   1.000
_cell.length_b   1.000
_cell.length_c   1.000
_cell.angle_alpha   90.00
_cell.angle_beta   90.00
_cell.angle_gamma   90.00
#
_symmetry.space_group_name_H-M   'P 1'
#
loop_
_entity.id
_entity.type
_entity.pdbx_description
1 polymer ?
#
loop_
_entity_poly.entity_id
_entity_poly.type
_entity_poly.pdbx_seq_one_letter_code
_entity_poly.pdbx_strand_id
1 'polypeptide(L)'
;MAEGDGEVRWDGLCSRDASARVSALENIKQVVLKKSQAMALDQGGGCPPAAGGLLPSANSAPSELNQMLARLLTLSKRCPFRDVQEKTEAILKHVQELGIRIPRPLGQGPSRFIPEMEILQVSAEDPQMSSLFAESFTTLGHLDNITLVMVFHPRYLESFLKTQHYLLQMDGPLPLCYRHYIGIM
;
A
#
# COMPACT_ATOMS: atom_id res chain seq x y z
N MET A 1 -23.35 -10.19 -17.85
CA MET A 1 -22.63 -9.77 -16.64
C MET A 1 -21.16 -9.91 -16.95
N ALA A 2 -20.49 -8.82 -17.31
CA ALA A 2 -19.09 -8.86 -17.75
C ALA A 2 -18.21 -8.92 -16.50
N GLU A 3 -17.56 -10.06 -16.28
CA GLU A 3 -16.50 -10.21 -15.28
C GLU A 3 -15.38 -9.19 -15.61
N GLY A 4 -14.97 -8.43 -14.59
CA GLY A 4 -13.92 -7.42 -14.72
C GLY A 4 -12.54 -8.07 -14.91
N ASP A 5 -12.15 -8.30 -16.16
CA ASP A 5 -10.87 -8.91 -16.61
C ASP A 5 -9.62 -8.03 -16.36
N GLY A 6 -9.62 -7.24 -15.28
CA GLY A 6 -8.56 -6.27 -14.99
C GLY A 6 -8.38 -5.90 -13.52
N GLU A 7 -9.13 -6.53 -12.60
CA GLU A 7 -9.06 -6.21 -11.17
C GLU A 7 -7.86 -6.92 -10.53
N VAL A 8 -6.91 -6.14 -10.02
CA VAL A 8 -5.72 -6.66 -9.35
C VAL A 8 -6.14 -7.23 -8.00
N ARG A 9 -5.88 -8.52 -7.79
CA ARG A 9 -6.22 -9.18 -6.52
C ARG A 9 -5.06 -9.07 -5.52
N TRP A 10 -5.25 -8.24 -4.50
CA TRP A 10 -4.24 -8.00 -3.47
C TRP A 10 -4.40 -8.90 -2.23
N ASP A 11 -5.56 -9.56 -2.07
CA ASP A 11 -5.91 -10.32 -0.86
C ASP A 11 -4.88 -11.41 -0.53
N GLY A 12 -4.31 -12.03 -1.57
CA GLY A 12 -3.31 -13.08 -1.39
C GLY A 12 -2.01 -12.62 -0.71
N LEU A 13 -1.70 -11.31 -0.73
CA LEU A 13 -0.55 -10.76 -0.01
C LEU A 13 -0.72 -10.77 1.51
N CYS A 14 -1.97 -10.76 1.97
CA CYS A 14 -2.31 -10.76 3.39
C CYS A 14 -2.26 -12.18 3.98
N SER A 15 -1.99 -13.21 3.17
CA SER A 15 -1.92 -14.59 3.63
C SER A 15 -0.67 -14.87 4.45
N ARG A 16 -0.83 -15.68 5.51
CA ARG A 16 0.30 -16.24 6.27
C ARG A 16 1.11 -17.24 5.44
N ASP A 17 0.49 -17.85 4.42
CA ASP A 17 1.17 -18.79 3.53
C ASP A 17 2.05 -18.07 2.51
N ALA A 18 3.34 -18.45 2.46
CA ALA A 18 4.30 -17.88 1.53
C ALA A 18 3.97 -18.19 0.07
N SER A 19 3.41 -19.36 -0.22
CA SER A 19 3.07 -19.75 -1.59
C SER A 19 1.93 -18.90 -2.16
N ALA A 20 0.92 -18.60 -1.33
CA ALA A 20 -0.15 -17.66 -1.66
C ALA A 20 0.37 -16.24 -1.93
N ARG A 21 1.27 -15.71 -1.08
CA ARG A 21 1.87 -14.38 -1.30
C ARG A 21 2.68 -14.31 -2.59
N VAL A 22 3.49 -15.33 -2.86
CA VAL A 22 4.29 -15.43 -4.10
C VAL A 22 3.40 -15.43 -5.33
N SER A 23 2.31 -16.19 -5.31
CA SER A 23 1.37 -16.29 -6.43
C SER A 23 0.64 -14.97 -6.67
N ALA A 24 0.23 -14.28 -5.60
CA ALA A 24 -0.36 -12.96 -5.68
C ALA A 24 0.61 -11.92 -6.26
N LEU A 25 1.87 -11.92 -5.82
CA LEU A 25 2.91 -11.02 -6.36
C LEU A 25 3.17 -11.26 -7.84
N GLU A 26 3.16 -12.50 -8.31
CA GLU A 26 3.34 -12.80 -9.72
C GLU A 26 2.15 -12.29 -10.53
N ASN A 27 0.91 -12.49 -10.05
CA ASN A 27 -0.28 -11.92 -10.69
C ASN A 27 -0.17 -10.38 -10.79
N ILE A 28 0.18 -9.71 -9.69
CA ILE A 28 0.34 -8.25 -9.66
C ILE A 28 1.41 -7.80 -10.66
N LYS A 29 2.58 -8.48 -10.68
CA LYS A 29 3.66 -8.20 -11.62
C LYS A 29 3.17 -8.27 -13.07
N GLN A 30 2.46 -9.32 -13.45
CA GLN A 30 1.95 -9.48 -14.82
C GLN A 30 0.98 -8.35 -15.20
N VAL A 31 0.07 -7.96 -14.30
CA VAL A 31 -0.89 -6.87 -14.58
C VAL A 31 -0.18 -5.52 -14.67
N VAL A 32 0.77 -5.23 -13.79
CA VAL A 32 1.59 -4.01 -13.82
C VAL A 32 2.33 -3.92 -15.15
N LEU A 33 2.99 -5.00 -15.59
CA LEU A 33 3.77 -5.00 -16.83
C LEU A 33 2.91 -4.89 -18.08
N LYS A 34 1.75 -5.55 -18.09
CA LYS A 34 0.78 -5.40 -19.19
C LYS A 34 0.31 -3.95 -19.31
N LYS A 35 -0.05 -3.30 -18.19
CA LYS A 35 -0.49 -1.90 -18.17
C LYS A 35 0.67 -0.93 -18.48
N SER A 36 1.88 -1.23 -18.02
CA SER A 36 3.08 -0.42 -18.26
C SER A 36 3.43 -0.37 -19.75
N GLN A 37 3.38 -1.53 -20.42
CA GLN A 37 3.61 -1.65 -21.87
C GLN A 37 2.51 -0.96 -22.68
N ALA A 38 1.24 -1.09 -22.27
CA ALA A 38 0.13 -0.38 -22.93
C ALA A 38 0.33 1.15 -22.90
N MET A 39 0.79 1.71 -21.77
CA MET A 39 1.09 3.15 -21.69
C MET A 39 2.35 3.56 -22.47
N ALA A 40 3.32 2.66 -22.63
CA ALA A 40 4.51 2.92 -23.44
C ALA A 40 4.20 2.95 -24.95
N LEU A 41 3.27 2.11 -25.40
CA LEU A 41 2.78 2.09 -26.78
C LEU A 41 1.96 3.35 -27.12
N ASP A 42 1.17 3.86 -26.17
CA ASP A 42 0.33 5.07 -26.37
C ASP A 42 1.15 6.36 -26.41
N GLN A 43 2.30 6.41 -25.71
CA GLN A 43 3.25 7.53 -25.81
C GLN A 43 4.06 7.55 -27.13
N GLY A 44 4.02 6.49 -27.94
CA GLY A 44 4.76 6.37 -29.20
C GLY A 44 4.20 7.16 -30.39
N GLY A 45 3.04 7.83 -30.24
CA GLY A 45 2.37 8.57 -31.33
C GLY A 45 2.36 10.10 -31.21
N GLY A 46 2.97 10.69 -30.18
CA GLY A 46 2.89 12.12 -29.89
C GLY A 46 4.14 12.91 -30.31
N CYS A 47 3.96 13.84 -31.25
CA CYS A 47 4.90 14.90 -31.63
C CYS A 47 5.53 15.59 -30.39
N PRO A 48 6.81 16.04 -30.42
CA PRO A 48 7.46 16.63 -29.24
C PRO A 48 6.74 17.92 -28.78
N PRO A 49 6.63 18.18 -27.46
CA PRO A 49 6.03 19.40 -26.99
C PRO A 49 7.00 20.56 -27.21
N ALA A 50 6.56 21.53 -28.01
CA ALA A 50 7.17 22.84 -28.06
C ALA A 50 7.21 23.44 -26.64
N ALA A 51 8.33 24.08 -26.32
CA ALA A 51 8.57 24.78 -25.07
C ALA A 51 7.43 25.77 -24.74
N GLY A 52 6.69 25.50 -23.67
CA GLY A 52 5.66 26.39 -23.16
C GLY A 52 5.12 25.85 -21.84
N GLY A 53 5.54 26.47 -20.74
CA GLY A 53 5.20 26.07 -19.39
C GLY A 53 3.69 26.00 -19.17
N LEU A 54 3.16 24.78 -19.06
CA LEU A 54 1.85 24.50 -18.51
C LEU A 54 2.03 23.45 -17.41
N LEU A 55 1.68 23.85 -16.20
CA LEU A 55 1.55 22.98 -15.03
C LEU A 55 0.73 21.73 -15.40
N PRO A 56 1.10 20.52 -14.95
CA PRO A 56 0.29 19.35 -15.19
C PRO A 56 -1.09 19.55 -14.52
N SER A 57 -2.13 19.40 -15.34
CA SER A 57 -3.54 19.50 -14.95
C SER A 57 -3.82 18.65 -13.71
N ALA A 58 -4.21 19.30 -12.61
CA ALA A 58 -4.40 18.70 -11.29
C ALA A 58 -5.66 17.81 -11.17
N ASN A 59 -6.40 17.57 -12.27
CA ASN A 59 -7.72 16.93 -12.24
C ASN A 59 -7.84 15.61 -13.01
N SER A 60 -6.75 15.03 -13.52
CA SER A 60 -6.80 13.63 -13.97
C SER A 60 -6.73 12.73 -12.75
N ALA A 61 -7.77 11.93 -12.48
CA ALA A 61 -7.70 10.85 -11.50
C ALA A 61 -6.37 10.09 -11.68
N PRO A 62 -5.67 9.74 -10.59
CA PRO A 62 -4.41 9.01 -10.71
C PRO A 62 -4.68 7.77 -11.56
N SER A 63 -3.95 7.63 -12.67
CA SER A 63 -4.09 6.46 -13.52
C SER A 63 -4.03 5.20 -12.65
N GLU A 64 -4.83 4.18 -12.97
CA GLU A 64 -4.86 2.94 -12.19
C GLU A 64 -3.44 2.39 -11.95
N LEU A 65 -2.57 2.54 -12.95
CA LEU A 65 -1.14 2.22 -12.85
C LEU A 65 -0.43 3.02 -11.74
N ASN A 66 -0.65 4.34 -11.65
CA ASN A 66 -0.06 5.16 -10.58
C ASN A 66 -0.54 4.71 -9.19
N GLN A 67 -1.80 4.32 -9.05
CA GLN A 67 -2.33 3.80 -7.79
C GLN A 67 -1.71 2.43 -7.43
N MET A 68 -1.52 1.57 -8.43
CA MET A 68 -0.80 0.29 -8.26
C MET A 68 0.66 0.51 -7.86
N LEU A 69 1.37 1.41 -8.54
CA LEU A 69 2.77 1.74 -8.23
C LEU A 69 2.92 2.36 -6.85
N ALA A 70 1.98 3.22 -6.44
CA ALA A 70 1.96 3.78 -5.09
C ALA A 70 1.77 2.68 -4.04
N ARG A 71 0.83 1.74 -4.25
CA ARG A 71 0.60 0.63 -3.33
C ARG A 71 1.81 -0.32 -3.24
N LEU A 72 2.44 -0.62 -4.38
CA LEU A 72 3.70 -1.38 -4.43
C LEU A 72 4.80 -0.66 -3.64
N LEU A 73 4.97 0.65 -3.84
CA LEU A 73 5.96 1.41 -3.11
C LEU A 73 5.72 1.37 -1.59
N THR A 74 4.46 1.45 -1.15
CA THR A 74 4.10 1.27 0.27
C THR A 74 4.48 -0.13 0.77
N LEU A 75 4.19 -1.19 0.00
CA LEU A 75 4.52 -2.57 0.38
C LEU A 75 6.03 -2.83 0.45
N SER A 76 6.80 -2.29 -0.49
CA SER A 76 8.27 -2.39 -0.49
C SER A 76 8.91 -1.82 0.78
N LYS A 77 8.28 -0.82 1.41
CA LYS A 77 8.83 -0.16 2.60
C LYS A 77 8.20 -0.59 3.93
N ARG A 78 6.92 -0.96 3.93
CA ARG A 78 6.14 -1.16 5.16
C ARG A 78 5.66 -2.58 5.39
N CYS A 79 5.76 -3.48 4.40
CA CYS A 79 5.27 -4.84 4.58
C CYS A 79 6.11 -5.60 5.62
N PRO A 80 5.50 -6.36 6.55
CA PRO A 80 6.23 -7.21 7.50
C PRO A 80 7.00 -8.36 6.82
N PHE A 81 6.57 -8.76 5.63
CA PHE A 81 7.07 -9.93 4.93
C PHE A 81 8.22 -9.55 3.99
N ARG A 82 9.43 -10.03 4.29
CA ARG A 82 10.64 -9.72 3.52
C ARG A 82 10.56 -10.20 2.07
N ASP A 83 9.93 -11.35 1.82
CA ASP A 83 9.66 -11.87 0.47
C ASP A 83 8.78 -10.91 -0.35
N VAL A 84 7.82 -10.24 0.29
CA VAL A 84 6.97 -9.24 -0.36
C VAL A 84 7.76 -7.96 -0.63
N GLN A 85 8.57 -7.51 0.32
CA GLN A 85 9.40 -6.32 0.16
C GLN A 85 10.37 -6.45 -1.04
N GLU A 86 11.15 -7.53 -1.07
CA GLU A 86 12.17 -7.79 -2.09
C GLU A 86 11.55 -7.90 -3.50
N LYS A 87 10.47 -8.66 -3.64
CA LYS A 87 9.78 -8.81 -4.92
C LYS A 87 9.13 -7.51 -5.39
N THR A 88 8.55 -6.75 -4.48
CA THR A 88 7.92 -5.47 -4.83
C THR A 88 8.96 -4.44 -5.27
N GLU A 89 10.11 -4.40 -4.61
CA GLU A 89 11.23 -3.56 -5.05
C GLU A 89 11.75 -3.97 -6.43
N ALA A 90 11.82 -5.28 -6.72
CA ALA A 90 12.21 -5.77 -8.03
C ALA A 90 11.22 -5.37 -9.14
N ILE A 91 9.91 -5.45 -8.87
CA ILE A 91 8.86 -4.99 -9.80
C ILE A 91 9.02 -3.49 -10.08
N LEU A 92 9.22 -2.68 -9.04
CA LEU A 92 9.41 -1.23 -9.17
C LEU A 92 10.67 -0.90 -9.97
N LYS A 93 11.80 -1.56 -9.71
CA LYS A 93 13.03 -1.40 -10.52
C LYS A 93 12.78 -1.70 -11.99
N HIS A 94 12.09 -2.79 -12.28
CA HIS A 94 11.79 -3.16 -13.66
C HIS A 94 10.87 -2.15 -14.37
N VAL A 95 9.86 -1.63 -13.67
CA VAL A 95 9.01 -0.55 -14.21
C VAL A 95 9.81 0.73 -14.45
N GLN A 96 10.78 1.03 -13.59
CA GLN A 96 11.67 2.17 -13.75
C GLN A 96 12.59 2.03 -14.97
N GLU A 97 13.09 0.82 -15.25
CA GLU A 97 13.87 0.50 -16.45
C GLU A 97 13.07 0.71 -17.74
N LEU A 98 11.75 0.51 -17.71
CA LEU A 98 10.84 0.81 -18.82
C LEU A 98 10.58 2.32 -19.00
N GLY A 99 11.22 3.20 -18.21
CA GLY A 99 11.11 4.65 -18.33
C GLY A 99 9.86 5.25 -17.67
N ILE A 100 9.09 4.46 -16.92
CA ILE A 100 7.85 4.93 -16.28
C ILE A 100 8.17 5.60 -14.95
N ARG A 101 7.57 6.78 -14.73
CA ARG A 101 7.76 7.53 -13.49
C ARG A 101 6.98 6.89 -12.35
N ILE A 102 7.69 6.44 -11.33
CA ILE A 102 7.10 5.95 -10.09
C ILE A 102 6.73 7.13 -9.19
N PRO A 103 5.56 7.11 -8.52
CA PRO A 103 5.20 8.10 -7.51
C PRO A 103 6.29 8.25 -6.44
N ARG A 104 6.59 9.48 -6.02
CA ARG A 104 7.59 9.74 -4.98
C ARG A 104 6.94 9.72 -3.60
N PRO A 105 7.52 9.05 -2.58
CA PRO A 105 7.05 9.18 -1.21
C PRO A 105 7.18 10.63 -0.74
N LEU A 106 6.14 11.15 -0.08
CA LEU A 106 6.15 12.50 0.49
C LEU A 106 6.86 12.57 1.86
N GLY A 107 7.13 11.41 2.47
CA GLY A 107 7.91 11.22 3.69
C GLY A 107 8.10 9.73 3.95
N GLN A 108 9.12 9.32 4.72
CA GLN A 108 9.32 7.89 5.05
C GLN A 108 8.67 7.51 6.39
N GLY A 109 8.37 8.49 7.25
CA GLY A 109 7.73 8.28 8.55
C GLY A 109 6.19 8.14 8.49
N PRO A 110 5.56 7.79 9.62
CA PRO A 110 4.11 7.84 9.83
C PRO A 110 3.57 9.28 9.81
N SER A 111 4.41 10.27 10.12
CA SER A 111 4.07 11.68 10.10
C SER A 111 5.33 12.52 9.91
N ARG A 112 5.17 13.73 9.38
CA ARG A 112 6.25 14.73 9.28
C ARG A 112 6.84 15.10 10.65
N PHE A 113 6.07 14.92 11.72
CA PHE A 113 6.45 15.30 13.08
C PHE A 113 7.16 14.19 13.87
N ILE A 114 7.23 12.97 13.33
CA ILE A 114 7.84 11.84 14.02
C ILE A 114 9.10 11.45 13.23
N PRO A 115 10.31 11.71 13.75
CA PRO A 115 11.57 11.44 13.06
C PRO A 115 11.73 9.97 12.72
N GLU A 116 12.18 9.66 11.50
CA GLU A 116 12.33 8.28 11.00
C GLU A 116 13.19 7.40 11.90
N MET A 117 14.20 7.99 12.55
CA MET A 117 15.09 7.31 13.50
C MET A 117 14.38 6.80 14.76
N GLU A 118 13.23 7.39 15.11
CA GLU A 118 12.42 6.96 16.26
C GLU A 118 11.47 5.81 15.89
N ILE A 119 11.26 5.52 14.59
CA ILE A 119 10.24 4.56 14.12
C ILE A 119 10.87 3.30 13.53
N LEU A 120 12.13 3.35 13.07
CA LEU A 120 12.71 2.34 12.19
C LEU A 120 13.33 1.10 12.87
N GLN A 121 13.11 0.85 14.15
CA GLN A 121 13.67 -0.35 14.83
C GLN A 121 12.64 -1.41 15.25
N VAL A 122 11.37 -1.28 14.83
CA VAL A 122 10.30 -2.23 15.21
C VAL A 122 10.57 -3.68 14.76
N SER A 123 11.32 -3.88 13.67
CA SER A 123 11.55 -5.23 13.10
C SER A 123 12.84 -5.91 13.56
N ALA A 124 13.77 -5.21 14.21
CA ALA A 124 15.09 -5.77 14.51
C ALA A 124 15.21 -6.32 15.93
N GLU A 125 14.41 -5.81 16.88
CA GLU A 125 14.75 -5.95 18.31
C GLU A 125 13.77 -6.81 19.11
N ASP A 126 12.50 -6.96 18.68
CA ASP A 126 11.51 -7.73 19.42
C ASP A 126 10.67 -8.67 18.51
N PRO A 127 10.75 -10.01 18.70
CA PRO A 127 9.95 -10.98 17.95
C PRO A 127 8.45 -10.84 18.20
N GLN A 128 8.02 -10.32 19.35
CA GLN A 128 6.62 -10.08 19.68
C GLN A 128 6.05 -8.87 18.93
N MET A 129 6.83 -7.80 18.77
CA MET A 129 6.42 -6.67 17.92
C MET A 129 6.30 -7.10 16.46
N SER A 130 7.27 -7.86 15.97
CA SER A 130 7.29 -8.36 14.60
C SER A 130 6.08 -9.25 14.28
N SER A 131 5.65 -10.10 15.23
CA SER A 131 4.50 -10.99 15.04
C SER A 131 3.16 -10.23 15.04
N LEU A 132 2.97 -9.28 15.96
CA LEU A 132 1.77 -8.42 15.99
C LEU A 132 1.69 -7.51 14.77
N PHE A 133 2.84 -7.05 14.28
CA PHE A 133 2.93 -6.28 13.05
C PHE A 133 2.51 -7.11 11.83
N ALA A 134 2.98 -8.36 11.74
CA ALA A 134 2.57 -9.32 10.72
C ALA A 134 1.07 -9.65 10.79
N GLU A 135 0.54 -9.82 11.99
CA GLU A 135 -0.88 -10.11 12.22
C GLU A 135 -1.78 -8.93 11.85
N SER A 136 -1.37 -7.70 12.21
CA SER A 136 -2.09 -6.48 11.84
C SER A 136 -2.17 -6.33 10.32
N PHE A 137 -1.07 -6.57 9.61
CA PHE A 137 -1.06 -6.57 8.14
C PHE A 137 -1.92 -7.69 7.54
N THR A 138 -1.88 -8.89 8.12
CA THR A 138 -2.72 -10.03 7.67
C THR A 138 -4.21 -9.70 7.78
N THR A 139 -4.60 -8.97 8.82
CA THR A 139 -6.00 -8.64 9.12
C THR A 139 -6.51 -7.45 8.31
N LEU A 140 -5.71 -6.37 8.22
CA LEU A 140 -6.11 -5.11 7.60
C LEU A 140 -5.70 -4.99 6.12
N GLY A 141 -4.72 -5.78 5.67
CA GLY A 141 -4.13 -5.72 4.33
C GLY A 141 -3.34 -4.46 4.01
N HIS A 142 -3.17 -3.59 5.00
CA HIS A 142 -2.34 -2.40 4.98
C HIS A 142 -1.89 -2.06 6.40
N LEU A 143 -0.87 -1.21 6.51
CA LEU A 143 -0.37 -0.72 7.79
C LEU A 143 -0.48 0.80 7.77
N ASP A 144 -1.43 1.29 8.57
CA ASP A 144 -1.69 2.70 8.79
C ASP A 144 -0.64 3.30 9.74
N ASN A 145 -0.53 4.62 9.67
CA ASN A 145 0.47 5.36 10.44
C ASN A 145 0.24 5.26 11.95
N ILE A 146 -1.00 5.06 12.40
CA ILE A 146 -1.31 4.93 13.83
C ILE A 146 -0.80 3.57 14.34
N THR A 147 -1.07 2.48 13.63
CA THR A 147 -0.52 1.16 13.95
C THR A 147 1.01 1.15 13.98
N LEU A 148 1.67 1.84 13.03
CA LEU A 148 3.14 1.97 13.02
C LEU A 148 3.71 2.59 14.30
N VAL A 149 2.98 3.51 14.94
CA VAL A 149 3.41 4.18 16.18
C VAL A 149 2.99 3.38 17.41
N MET A 150 1.82 2.76 17.39
CA MET A 150 1.31 2.02 18.56
C MET A 150 2.02 0.68 18.78
N VAL A 151 2.69 0.12 17.76
CA VAL A 151 3.41 -1.17 17.85
C VAL A 151 4.51 -1.17 18.91
N PHE A 152 5.11 0.00 19.22
CA PHE A 152 6.07 0.16 20.33
C PHE A 152 5.51 -0.24 21.70
N HIS A 153 4.18 -0.28 21.83
CA HIS A 153 3.47 -0.71 23.02
C HIS A 153 2.50 -1.85 22.66
N PRO A 154 2.99 -3.10 22.49
CA PRO A 154 2.21 -4.19 21.89
C PRO A 154 0.90 -4.49 22.64
N ARG A 155 0.91 -4.42 23.97
CA ARG A 155 -0.31 -4.61 24.80
C ARG A 155 -1.34 -3.49 24.61
N TYR A 156 -0.85 -2.28 24.39
CA TYR A 156 -1.70 -1.13 24.11
C TYR A 156 -2.28 -1.23 22.69
N LEU A 157 -1.46 -1.56 21.70
CA LEU A 157 -1.91 -1.78 20.32
C LEU A 157 -3.00 -2.85 20.24
N GLU A 158 -2.84 -3.98 20.93
CA GLU A 158 -3.85 -5.04 20.96
C GLU A 158 -5.19 -4.52 21.51
N SER A 159 -5.15 -3.77 22.61
CA SER A 159 -6.35 -3.17 23.22
C SER A 159 -6.99 -2.11 22.32
N PHE A 160 -6.17 -1.31 21.64
CA PHE A 160 -6.60 -0.30 20.68
C PHE A 160 -7.31 -0.93 19.49
N LEU A 161 -6.70 -1.92 18.82
CA LEU A 161 -7.28 -2.59 17.66
C LEU A 161 -8.60 -3.28 18.01
N LYS A 162 -8.67 -3.95 19.17
CA LYS A 162 -9.92 -4.55 19.68
C LYS A 162 -11.01 -3.48 19.84
N THR A 163 -10.68 -2.37 20.51
CA THR A 163 -11.64 -1.28 20.75
C THR A 163 -12.11 -0.66 19.43
N GLN A 164 -11.19 -0.39 18.50
CA GLN A 164 -11.50 0.13 17.17
C GLN A 164 -12.44 -0.81 16.41
N HIS A 165 -12.18 -2.12 16.45
CA HIS A 165 -13.05 -3.12 15.81
C HIS A 165 -14.44 -3.16 16.43
N TYR A 166 -14.56 -3.13 17.77
CA TYR A 166 -15.85 -3.08 18.45
C TYR A 166 -16.66 -1.83 18.11
N LEU A 167 -16.01 -0.68 18.06
CA LEU A 167 -16.69 0.58 17.77
C LEU A 167 -17.07 0.69 16.30
N LEU A 168 -16.17 0.35 15.37
CA LEU A 168 -16.31 0.70 13.96
C LEU A 168 -16.79 -0.45 13.07
N GLN A 169 -16.66 -1.72 13.47
CA GLN A 169 -16.91 -2.85 12.57
C GLN A 169 -17.95 -3.84 13.11
N MET A 170 -17.96 -4.10 14.43
CA MET A 170 -18.91 -5.04 15.05
C MET A 170 -20.36 -4.54 15.01
N ASP A 171 -21.32 -5.45 15.12
CA ASP A 171 -22.72 -5.06 15.29
C ASP A 171 -22.91 -4.23 16.57
N GLY A 172 -23.76 -3.22 16.48
CA GLY A 172 -23.95 -2.25 17.55
C GLY A 172 -25.19 -1.39 17.32
N PRO A 173 -25.56 -0.55 18.30
CA PRO A 173 -26.83 0.19 18.27
C PRO A 173 -26.90 1.25 17.16
N LEU A 174 -25.76 1.66 16.61
CA LEU A 174 -25.68 2.65 15.53
C LEU A 174 -25.35 1.98 14.19
N PRO A 175 -25.94 2.43 13.07
CA PRO A 175 -25.53 2.00 11.73
C PRO A 175 -24.07 2.34 11.43
N LEU A 176 -23.39 1.52 10.62
CA LEU A 176 -21.97 1.66 10.27
C LEU A 176 -21.61 3.07 9.78
N CYS A 177 -22.42 3.63 8.88
CA CYS A 177 -22.19 4.95 8.30
C CYS A 177 -22.22 6.07 9.35
N TYR A 178 -23.10 5.96 10.35
CA TYR A 178 -23.22 6.98 11.40
C TYR A 178 -22.04 6.95 12.35
N ARG A 179 -21.49 5.77 12.64
CA ARG A 179 -20.28 5.64 13.47
C ARG A 179 -19.08 6.32 12.83
N HIS A 180 -18.91 6.13 11.52
CA HIS A 180 -17.85 6.79 10.77
C HIS A 180 -18.10 8.30 10.65
N TYR A 181 -19.36 8.72 10.47
CA TYR A 181 -19.71 10.14 10.46
C TYR A 181 -19.39 10.82 11.79
N ILE A 182 -19.71 10.19 12.93
CA ILE A 182 -19.34 10.69 14.26
C ILE A 182 -17.81 10.77 14.42
N GLY A 183 -17.06 9.82 13.86
CA GLY A 183 -15.60 9.89 13.88
C GLY A 183 -14.99 11.02 13.04
N ILE A 184 -15.76 11.62 12.12
CA ILE A 184 -15.33 12.76 11.29
C ILE A 184 -15.67 14.10 11.97
N MET A 185 -16.77 14.15 12.71
CA MET A 185 -17.26 15.34 13.43
C MET A 185 -16.32 15.74 14.58
#